data_AF-A0AAN9C217-F1
#
_entry.id   AF-A0AAN9C217-F1
#
_cell.length_a   1.000
_cell.length_b   1.000
_cell.length_c   1.000
_cell.angle_alpha   90.00
_cell.angle_beta   90.00
_cell.angle_gamma   90.00
#
_symmetry.space_group_name_H-M   'P 1'
#
loop_
_entity.id
_entity.type
_entity.pdbx_description
1 polymer ?
#
loop_
_entity_poly.entity_id
_entity_poly.type
_entity_poly.pdbx_seq_one_letter_code
_entity_poly.pdbx_strand_id
1 'polypeptide(L)'
;MGDQMNDLESEDFSEKIKEGTNYLIIGVSGTTNAGKTLLVTKLKKMFPQAETMCLDKYFLEPDDESLKPFIVPEVDHVNWEQFGALDMDRMLQDVDKWRAGYSDHGPGPMPILIIEGFLVLNHSVLTEYFHKKYFLTIDKETCIERRKHRCYNPPDKPGYFEKVVWPMYLKNRKEMEAQTDIVYLDGTEDQDKVFLQIAADIKQLIDTHSS
;
A
#
# COMPACT_ATOMS: atom_id res chain seq x y z
N MET A 1 32.12 -17.78 6.21
CA MET A 1 32.14 -16.84 7.35
C MET A 1 31.73 -15.50 6.77
N GLY A 2 30.45 -15.16 6.91
CA GLY A 2 29.83 -13.98 6.31
C GLY A 2 28.32 -14.16 6.41
N ASP A 3 27.68 -13.16 7.00
CA ASP A 3 26.24 -12.93 7.16
C ASP A 3 25.46 -13.81 8.14
N GLN A 4 25.60 -13.47 9.42
CA GLN A 4 24.59 -13.68 10.47
C GLN A 4 24.34 -12.40 11.28
N MET A 5 24.66 -11.22 10.74
CA MET A 5 24.67 -9.94 11.49
C MET A 5 23.72 -8.86 10.95
N ASN A 6 22.66 -9.20 10.22
CA ASN A 6 21.69 -8.19 9.70
C ASN A 6 20.23 -8.40 10.08
N ASP A 7 19.82 -9.54 10.65
CA ASP A 7 18.39 -9.78 10.94
C ASP A 7 17.98 -9.33 12.36
N LEU A 8 18.92 -9.32 13.32
CA LEU A 8 18.64 -8.94 14.72
C LEU A 8 18.62 -7.43 14.95
N GLU A 9 19.29 -6.63 14.11
CA GLU A 9 19.28 -5.17 14.21
C GLU A 9 18.05 -4.54 13.53
N SER A 10 17.47 -5.19 12.52
CA SER A 10 16.29 -4.66 11.81
C SER A 10 14.99 -4.79 12.61
N GLU A 11 14.81 -5.90 13.34
CA GLU A 11 13.62 -6.11 14.19
C GLU A 11 13.62 -5.16 15.40
N ASP A 12 14.77 -5.00 16.07
CA ASP A 12 14.92 -4.10 17.23
C ASP A 12 14.82 -2.61 16.85
N PHE A 13 15.15 -2.25 15.60
CA PHE A 13 15.01 -0.88 15.11
C PHE A 13 13.57 -0.54 14.71
N SER A 14 12.86 -1.46 14.07
CA SER A 14 11.48 -1.22 13.61
C SER A 14 10.46 -1.22 14.76
N GLU A 15 10.65 -2.05 15.79
CA GLU A 15 9.86 -1.99 17.01
C GLU A 15 10.10 -0.68 17.77
N LYS A 16 11.35 -0.21 17.88
CA LYS A 16 11.69 1.10 18.48
C LYS A 16 11.16 2.30 17.70
N ILE A 17 10.96 2.21 16.39
CA ILE A 17 10.28 3.26 15.62
C ILE A 17 8.78 3.31 15.94
N LYS A 18 8.15 2.18 16.27
CA LYS A 18 6.71 2.11 16.52
C LYS A 18 6.34 2.43 17.97
N GLU A 19 7.22 2.16 18.92
CA GLU A 19 7.03 2.56 20.31
C GLU A 19 7.47 4.02 20.52
N GLY A 20 6.51 4.92 20.77
CA GLY A 20 6.76 6.30 21.16
C GLY A 20 6.66 7.36 20.06
N THR A 21 6.14 7.02 18.87
CA THR A 21 5.81 8.02 17.84
C THR A 21 4.48 8.70 18.13
N ASN A 22 4.44 10.03 17.99
CA ASN A 22 3.23 10.85 18.15
C ASN A 22 2.35 10.87 16.88
N TYR A 23 2.42 9.85 16.02
CA TYR A 23 1.66 9.75 14.78
C TYR A 23 1.34 8.29 14.47
N LEU A 24 0.39 8.05 13.55
CA LEU A 24 0.09 6.72 12.99
C LEU A 24 0.32 6.70 11.49
N ILE A 25 0.88 5.61 10.99
CA ILE A 25 0.99 5.33 9.55
C ILE A 25 0.35 3.98 9.27
N ILE A 26 -0.59 3.96 8.33
CA ILE A 26 -1.44 2.82 8.01
C ILE A 26 -1.24 2.45 6.54
N GLY A 27 -0.93 1.19 6.27
CA GLY A 27 -0.85 0.63 4.93
C GLY A 27 -2.17 0.00 4.51
N VAL A 28 -2.74 0.43 3.38
CA VAL A 28 -3.94 -0.17 2.77
C VAL A 28 -3.58 -0.70 1.39
N SER A 29 -3.36 -2.00 1.30
CA SER A 29 -3.11 -2.69 0.04
C SER A 29 -4.26 -3.61 -0.32
N GLY A 30 -4.07 -4.40 -1.36
CA GLY A 30 -5.11 -5.24 -1.91
C GLY A 30 -5.00 -5.43 -3.40
N THR A 31 -5.71 -6.44 -3.87
CA THR A 31 -5.93 -6.74 -5.29
C THR A 31 -6.27 -5.47 -6.07
N THR A 32 -5.81 -5.36 -7.31
CA THR A 32 -6.25 -4.27 -8.19
C THR A 32 -7.79 -4.25 -8.29
N ASN A 33 -8.39 -3.06 -8.39
CA ASN A 33 -9.84 -2.87 -8.40
C ASN A 33 -10.62 -3.39 -7.15
N ALA A 34 -9.97 -3.65 -6.02
CA ALA A 34 -10.63 -4.12 -4.79
C ALA A 34 -11.40 -3.03 -3.99
N GLY A 35 -11.32 -1.75 -4.39
CA GLY A 35 -12.01 -0.65 -3.70
C GLY A 35 -11.17 0.16 -2.70
N LYS A 36 -9.83 -0.03 -2.71
CA LYS A 36 -8.88 0.65 -1.80
C LYS A 36 -9.08 2.17 -1.71
N THR A 37 -9.01 2.89 -2.83
CA THR A 37 -9.12 4.35 -2.86
C THR A 37 -10.50 4.84 -2.36
N LEU A 38 -11.58 4.09 -2.61
CA LEU A 38 -12.91 4.41 -2.08
C LEU A 38 -12.94 4.30 -0.56
N LEU A 39 -12.42 3.19 -0.01
CA LEU A 39 -12.30 2.97 1.43
C LEU A 39 -11.48 4.08 2.09
N VAL A 40 -10.30 4.40 1.54
CA VAL A 40 -9.42 5.47 2.04
C VAL A 40 -10.11 6.84 1.99
N THR A 41 -10.90 7.11 0.95
CA THR A 41 -11.71 8.34 0.86
C THR A 41 -12.74 8.42 1.98
N LYS A 42 -13.39 7.30 2.36
CA LYS A 42 -14.31 7.26 3.51
C LYS A 42 -13.57 7.49 4.82
N LEU A 43 -12.40 6.86 5.01
CA LEU A 43 -11.57 7.04 6.20
C LEU A 43 -11.11 8.49 6.36
N LYS A 44 -10.65 9.15 5.29
CA LYS A 44 -10.26 10.58 5.31
C LYS A 44 -11.42 11.50 5.72
N LYS A 45 -12.66 11.17 5.36
CA LYS A 45 -13.84 11.95 5.80
C LYS A 45 -14.10 11.78 7.30
N MET A 46 -13.84 10.60 7.85
CA MET A 46 -14.04 10.30 9.27
C MET A 46 -12.90 10.78 10.17
N PHE A 47 -11.68 10.81 9.64
CA PHE A 47 -10.48 11.31 10.31
C PHE A 47 -9.94 12.51 9.52
N PRO A 48 -10.48 13.74 9.74
CA PRO A 48 -10.10 14.92 8.96
C PRO A 48 -8.61 15.25 9.03
N GLN A 49 -7.94 14.90 10.13
CA GLN A 49 -6.50 15.06 10.32
C GLN A 49 -5.64 14.06 9.55
N ALA A 50 -6.22 12.98 9.01
CA ALA A 50 -5.46 11.97 8.29
C ALA A 50 -5.00 12.49 6.94
N GLU A 51 -3.74 12.37 6.55
CA GLU A 51 -3.29 12.59 5.18
C GLU A 51 -3.29 11.28 4.39
N THR A 52 -3.33 11.37 3.05
CA THR A 52 -3.37 10.18 2.20
C THR A 52 -2.31 10.24 1.10
N MET A 53 -1.61 9.12 0.90
CA MET A 53 -0.67 8.93 -0.21
C MET A 53 -1.15 7.74 -1.04
N CYS A 54 -1.22 7.94 -2.35
CA CYS A 54 -1.70 6.94 -3.30
C CYS A 54 -0.53 6.54 -4.20
N LEU A 55 -0.19 5.24 -4.20
CA LEU A 55 0.88 4.66 -5.01
C LEU A 55 0.72 4.98 -6.49
N ASP A 56 -0.51 5.03 -7.00
CA ASP A 56 -0.80 5.33 -8.41
C ASP A 56 -0.25 6.72 -8.85
N LYS A 57 0.03 7.63 -7.90
CA LYS A 57 0.66 8.95 -8.19
C LYS A 57 2.17 8.89 -8.41
N TYR A 58 2.78 7.74 -8.15
CA TYR A 58 4.22 7.51 -8.25
C TYR A 58 4.58 6.63 -9.45
N PHE A 59 3.63 6.31 -10.33
CA PHE A 59 3.97 5.70 -11.61
C PHE A 59 4.85 6.63 -12.45
N LEU A 60 5.83 6.03 -13.13
CA LEU A 60 6.60 6.72 -14.16
C LEU A 60 5.70 7.04 -15.36
N GLU A 61 6.06 8.08 -16.10
CA GLU A 61 5.31 8.47 -17.28
C GLU A 61 5.42 7.41 -18.38
N PRO A 62 4.36 7.18 -19.19
CA PRO A 62 4.34 6.12 -20.19
C PRO A 62 5.45 6.18 -21.25
N ASP A 63 6.05 7.34 -21.47
CA ASP A 63 7.16 7.57 -22.40
C ASP A 63 8.55 7.57 -21.73
N ASP A 64 8.61 7.26 -20.43
CA ASP A 64 9.88 7.17 -19.71
C ASP A 64 10.73 6.00 -20.23
N GLU A 65 11.94 6.33 -20.66
CA GLU A 65 12.91 5.40 -21.25
C GLU A 65 13.33 4.28 -20.29
N SER A 66 13.28 4.53 -18.98
CA SER A 66 13.58 3.52 -17.95
C SER A 66 12.54 2.39 -17.90
N LEU A 67 11.38 2.55 -18.55
CA LEU A 67 10.37 1.50 -18.67
C LEU A 67 10.71 0.42 -19.70
N LYS A 68 11.67 0.67 -20.61
CA LYS A 68 12.02 -0.26 -21.69
C LYS A 68 12.39 -1.68 -21.23
N PRO A 69 13.17 -1.88 -20.15
CA PRO A 69 13.47 -3.22 -19.63
C PRO A 69 12.24 -3.98 -19.09
N PHE A 70 11.14 -3.27 -18.81
CA PHE A 70 9.92 -3.80 -18.23
C PHE A 70 8.83 -4.09 -19.25
N ILE A 71 9.09 -3.90 -20.54
CA ILE A 71 8.17 -4.28 -21.61
C ILE A 71 8.09 -5.81 -21.68
N VAL A 72 6.87 -6.34 -21.64
CA VAL A 72 6.54 -7.75 -21.82
C VAL A 72 6.28 -8.00 -23.31
N PRO A 73 7.19 -8.68 -24.05
CA PRO A 73 7.08 -8.80 -25.51
C PRO A 73 5.80 -9.50 -25.96
N GLU A 74 5.30 -10.45 -25.16
CA GLU A 74 4.11 -11.24 -25.50
C GLU A 74 2.80 -10.45 -25.58
N VAL A 75 2.76 -9.28 -24.96
CA VAL A 75 1.61 -8.36 -24.95
C VAL A 75 1.99 -6.98 -25.48
N ASP A 76 3.26 -6.78 -25.85
CA ASP A 76 3.83 -5.51 -26.28
C ASP A 76 3.49 -4.36 -25.31
N HIS A 77 3.59 -4.62 -24.00
CA HIS A 77 3.16 -3.67 -22.98
C HIS A 77 4.10 -3.65 -21.79
N VAL A 78 4.25 -2.49 -21.16
CA VAL A 78 4.98 -2.36 -19.90
C VAL A 78 4.28 -3.20 -18.83
N ASN A 79 5.06 -3.96 -18.06
CA ASN A 79 4.56 -4.54 -16.81
C ASN A 79 4.53 -3.46 -15.74
N TRP A 80 3.35 -2.86 -15.56
CA TRP A 80 3.03 -1.85 -14.54
C TRP A 80 2.86 -2.43 -13.14
N GLU A 81 2.90 -3.75 -12.98
CA GLU A 81 2.53 -4.43 -11.74
C GLU A 81 3.78 -4.76 -10.88
N GLN A 82 4.84 -3.95 -11.02
CA GLN A 82 6.14 -4.09 -10.35
C GLN A 82 6.78 -2.73 -9.98
N PHE A 83 7.72 -2.74 -9.04
CA PHE A 83 8.41 -1.53 -8.57
C PHE A 83 9.21 -0.78 -9.63
N GLY A 84 9.72 -1.45 -10.67
CA GLY A 84 10.43 -0.78 -11.76
C GLY A 84 9.60 0.22 -12.55
N ALA A 85 8.27 0.18 -12.43
CA ALA A 85 7.36 1.14 -13.04
C ALA A 85 7.02 2.33 -12.10
N LEU A 86 7.59 2.37 -10.90
CA LEU A 86 7.27 3.30 -9.83
C LEU A 86 8.51 4.08 -9.38
N ASP A 87 8.34 5.37 -9.13
CA ASP A 87 9.31 6.22 -8.43
C ASP A 87 9.17 6.01 -6.91
N MET A 88 9.69 4.88 -6.43
CA MET A 88 9.66 4.52 -5.01
C MET A 88 10.54 5.44 -4.16
N ASP A 89 11.62 5.97 -4.70
CA ASP A 89 12.49 6.91 -4.00
C ASP A 89 11.74 8.20 -3.66
N ARG A 90 10.99 8.75 -4.62
CA ARG A 90 10.13 9.91 -4.35
C ARG A 90 9.05 9.60 -3.31
N MET A 91 8.44 8.41 -3.38
CA MET A 91 7.44 8.00 -2.40
C MET A 91 8.02 7.92 -0.99
N LEU A 92 9.19 7.29 -0.82
CA LEU A 92 9.88 7.20 0.47
C LEU A 92 10.26 8.59 1.00
N GLN A 93 10.78 9.47 0.13
CA GLN A 93 11.08 10.85 0.49
C GLN A 93 9.85 11.62 0.96
N ASP A 94 8.69 11.43 0.31
CA ASP A 94 7.44 12.09 0.71
C ASP A 94 6.95 11.58 2.07
N VAL A 95 7.07 10.27 2.33
CA VAL A 95 6.76 9.68 3.64
C VAL A 95 7.69 10.24 4.71
N ASP A 96 8.98 10.31 4.46
CA ASP A 96 9.95 10.82 5.43
C ASP A 96 9.77 12.33 5.68
N LYS A 97 9.46 13.12 4.65
CA LYS A 97 9.06 14.54 4.82
C LYS A 97 7.82 14.68 5.70
N TRP A 98 6.81 13.84 5.47
CA TRP A 98 5.60 13.83 6.29
C TRP A 98 5.94 13.51 7.75
N ARG A 99 6.71 12.45 8.00
CA ARG A 99 7.15 12.03 9.34
C ARG A 99 7.92 13.14 10.07
N ALA A 100 8.87 13.77 9.39
CA ALA A 100 9.66 14.87 9.95
C ALA A 100 8.81 16.11 10.31
N GLY A 101 7.69 16.33 9.60
CA GLY A 101 6.73 17.38 9.94
C GLY A 101 5.97 17.15 11.26
N TYR A 102 5.96 15.91 11.75
CA TYR A 102 5.18 15.47 12.91
C TYR A 102 6.03 14.90 14.06
N SER A 103 7.36 14.93 13.96
CA SER A 103 8.26 14.42 15.01
C SER A 103 8.14 15.17 16.34
N ASP A 104 7.82 16.47 16.30
CA ASP A 104 7.63 17.33 17.48
C ASP A 104 6.17 17.79 17.64
N HIS A 105 5.20 17.01 17.14
CA HIS A 105 3.80 17.42 17.19
C HIS A 105 3.36 17.63 18.66
N GLY A 106 2.91 18.86 18.94
CA GLY A 106 2.43 19.28 20.26
C GLY A 106 1.02 18.77 20.57
N PRO A 107 0.30 19.42 21.50
CA PRO A 107 -1.05 19.00 21.86
C PRO A 107 -2.01 19.14 20.66
N GLY A 108 -2.73 18.06 20.34
CA GLY A 108 -3.72 18.04 19.26
C GLY A 108 -4.13 16.62 18.87
N PRO A 109 -5.01 16.46 17.86
CA PRO A 109 -5.35 15.16 17.33
C PRO A 109 -4.11 14.47 16.77
N MET A 110 -3.95 13.18 17.07
CA MET A 110 -2.86 12.36 16.54
C MET A 110 -2.85 12.43 14.99
N PRO A 111 -1.74 12.89 14.36
CA PRO A 111 -1.53 12.82 12.93
C PRO A 111 -1.63 11.38 12.42
N ILE A 112 -2.26 11.21 11.26
CA ILE A 112 -2.43 9.90 10.63
C ILE A 112 -2.00 10.02 9.18
N LEU A 113 -1.20 9.08 8.68
CA LEU A 113 -0.93 8.91 7.27
C LEU A 113 -1.50 7.58 6.79
N ILE A 114 -2.37 7.63 5.78
CA ILE A 114 -2.89 6.42 5.13
C ILE A 114 -2.23 6.30 3.76
N ILE A 115 -1.39 5.28 3.61
CA ILE A 115 -0.70 4.97 2.36
C ILE A 115 -1.42 3.82 1.68
N GLU A 116 -1.88 4.03 0.46
CA GLU A 116 -2.66 3.05 -0.28
C GLU A 116 -2.09 2.72 -1.65
N GLY A 117 -2.18 1.45 -2.03
CA GLY A 117 -1.71 0.97 -3.33
C GLY A 117 -1.56 -0.55 -3.37
N PHE A 118 -1.59 -1.14 -4.56
CA PHE A 118 -1.59 -2.61 -4.69
C PHE A 118 -0.26 -3.29 -4.34
N LEU A 119 0.86 -2.53 -4.28
CA LEU A 119 2.21 -3.02 -3.95
C LEU A 119 2.79 -2.46 -2.64
N VAL A 120 2.08 -1.59 -1.92
CA VAL A 120 2.70 -0.88 -0.77
C VAL A 120 3.16 -1.81 0.35
N LEU A 121 2.58 -3.01 0.47
CA LEU A 121 2.98 -4.03 1.45
C LEU A 121 4.07 -4.99 0.93
N ASN A 122 4.50 -4.86 -0.33
CA ASN A 122 5.62 -5.63 -0.89
C ASN A 122 6.97 -4.91 -0.71
N HIS A 123 6.97 -3.63 -0.34
CA HIS A 123 8.18 -2.83 -0.23
C HIS A 123 8.69 -2.82 1.21
N SER A 124 9.81 -3.51 1.47
CA SER A 124 10.36 -3.73 2.83
C SER A 124 10.48 -2.43 3.65
N VAL A 125 11.06 -1.38 3.07
CA VAL A 125 11.22 -0.10 3.79
C VAL A 125 9.88 0.53 4.17
N LEU A 126 8.87 0.47 3.29
CA LEU A 126 7.55 1.04 3.60
C LEU A 126 6.84 0.20 4.67
N THR A 127 7.01 -1.13 4.65
CA THR A 127 6.37 -2.00 5.64
C THR A 127 6.88 -1.76 7.05
N GLU A 128 8.13 -1.32 7.22
CA GLU A 128 8.66 -0.93 8.52
C GLU A 128 7.98 0.32 9.09
N TYR A 129 7.48 1.22 8.24
CA TYR A 129 6.77 2.42 8.67
C TYR A 129 5.34 2.15 9.13
N PHE A 130 4.72 1.03 8.72
CA PHE A 130 3.32 0.76 9.02
C PHE A 130 3.11 0.26 10.45
N HIS A 131 2.24 0.97 11.17
CA HIS A 131 1.73 0.57 12.48
C HIS A 131 0.58 -0.44 12.34
N LYS A 132 -0.14 -0.37 11.21
CA LYS A 132 -1.23 -1.29 10.88
C LYS A 132 -1.28 -1.51 9.37
N LYS A 133 -1.51 -2.75 8.96
CA LYS A 133 -1.56 -3.17 7.56
C LYS A 133 -2.90 -3.84 7.27
N TYR A 134 -3.58 -3.38 6.22
CA TYR A 134 -4.82 -3.96 5.71
C TYR A 134 -4.63 -4.40 4.26
N PHE A 135 -5.25 -5.53 3.89
CA PHE A 135 -5.21 -6.04 2.53
C PHE A 135 -6.60 -6.45 2.05
N LEU A 136 -7.11 -5.77 1.02
CA LEU A 136 -8.40 -6.11 0.39
C LEU A 136 -8.23 -7.21 -0.66
N THR A 137 -8.89 -8.34 -0.44
CA THR A 137 -8.90 -9.50 -1.35
C THR A 137 -10.19 -9.54 -2.16
N ILE A 138 -10.08 -9.76 -3.46
CA ILE A 138 -11.19 -10.19 -4.32
C ILE A 138 -10.70 -11.35 -5.18
N ASP A 139 -11.62 -12.21 -5.63
CA ASP A 139 -11.28 -13.30 -6.54
C ASP A 139 -10.92 -12.78 -7.95
N LYS A 140 -10.38 -13.68 -8.78
CA LYS A 140 -9.90 -13.36 -10.13
C LYS A 140 -11.04 -12.86 -11.00
N GLU A 141 -12.19 -13.52 -10.92
CA GLU A 141 -13.38 -13.29 -11.71
C GLU A 141 -13.95 -11.89 -11.43
N THR A 142 -14.07 -11.52 -10.15
CA THR A 142 -14.48 -10.18 -9.73
C THR A 142 -13.43 -9.15 -10.13
N CYS A 143 -12.15 -9.47 -9.97
CA CYS A 143 -11.05 -8.56 -10.33
C CYS A 143 -11.08 -8.21 -11.82
N ILE A 144 -11.11 -9.20 -12.69
CA ILE A 144 -11.13 -8.96 -14.14
C ILE A 144 -12.39 -8.21 -14.55
N GLU A 145 -13.55 -8.55 -13.98
CA GLU A 145 -14.80 -7.88 -14.32
C GLU A 145 -14.76 -6.41 -13.93
N ARG A 146 -14.32 -6.08 -12.71
CA ARG A 146 -14.15 -4.67 -12.28
C ARG A 146 -13.06 -3.95 -13.09
N ARG A 147 -12.00 -4.64 -13.50
CA ARG A 147 -10.88 -4.04 -14.24
C ARG A 147 -11.28 -3.62 -15.65
N LYS A 148 -12.13 -4.39 -16.33
CA LYS A 148 -12.67 -4.06 -17.68
C LYS A 148 -13.38 -2.70 -17.72
N HIS A 149 -13.95 -2.25 -16.60
CA HIS A 149 -14.66 -0.97 -16.50
C HIS A 149 -13.77 0.20 -16.11
N ARG A 150 -12.47 -0.02 -15.85
CA ARG A 150 -11.51 1.03 -15.49
C ARG A 150 -10.72 1.48 -16.73
N CYS A 151 -10.62 2.80 -16.93
CA CYS A 151 -9.77 3.38 -17.95
C CYS A 151 -8.36 3.60 -17.40
N TYR A 152 -7.41 2.77 -17.84
CA TYR A 152 -5.98 2.97 -17.58
C TYR A 152 -5.33 3.83 -18.65
N ASN A 153 -4.23 4.50 -18.29
CA ASN A 153 -3.37 5.21 -19.21
C ASN A 153 -1.92 4.74 -19.02
N PRO A 154 -1.31 4.05 -20.01
CA PRO A 154 -1.93 3.59 -21.25
C PRO A 154 -3.03 2.52 -21.00
N PRO A 155 -3.99 2.35 -21.92
CA PRO A 155 -5.00 1.29 -21.78
C PRO A 155 -4.39 -0.12 -21.80
N ASP A 156 -4.98 -1.04 -21.05
CA ASP A 156 -4.60 -2.46 -21.05
C ASP A 156 -4.65 -3.03 -22.48
N LYS A 157 -3.58 -3.70 -22.93
CA LYS A 157 -3.54 -4.43 -24.21
C LYS A 157 -4.22 -5.81 -24.09
N PRO A 158 -4.68 -6.41 -25.21
CA PRO A 158 -5.26 -7.76 -25.18
C PRO A 158 -4.35 -8.79 -24.51
N GLY A 159 -4.91 -9.57 -23.57
CA GLY A 159 -4.17 -10.58 -22.80
C GLY A 159 -3.31 -10.03 -21.66
N TYR A 160 -3.27 -8.71 -21.44
CA TYR A 160 -2.47 -8.10 -20.38
C TYR A 160 -2.87 -8.58 -18.99
N PHE A 161 -4.18 -8.77 -18.74
CA PHE A 161 -4.64 -9.24 -17.44
C PHE A 161 -4.14 -10.65 -17.13
N GLU A 162 -4.30 -11.57 -18.08
CA GLU A 162 -3.99 -12.98 -17.90
C GLU A 162 -2.49 -13.25 -17.88
N LYS A 163 -1.72 -12.50 -18.66
CA LYS A 163 -0.28 -12.70 -18.81
C LYS A 163 0.57 -11.88 -17.85
N VAL A 164 0.06 -10.75 -17.36
CA VAL A 164 0.83 -9.82 -16.52
C VAL A 164 0.13 -9.56 -15.19
N VAL A 165 -1.05 -8.96 -15.19
CA VAL A 165 -1.72 -8.47 -13.96
C VAL A 165 -1.94 -9.58 -12.94
N TRP A 166 -2.62 -10.65 -13.34
CA TRP A 166 -2.95 -11.72 -12.40
C TRP A 166 -1.72 -12.55 -11.96
N PRO A 167 -0.81 -12.95 -12.87
CA PRO A 167 0.43 -13.60 -12.45
C PRO A 167 1.28 -12.75 -11.51
N MET A 168 1.40 -11.44 -11.77
CA MET A 168 2.12 -10.53 -10.89
C MET A 168 1.43 -10.39 -9.53
N TYR A 169 0.10 -10.26 -9.49
CA TYR A 169 -0.65 -10.30 -8.24
C TYR A 169 -0.36 -11.58 -7.42
N LEU A 170 -0.39 -12.76 -8.04
CA LEU A 170 -0.09 -14.02 -7.35
C LEU A 170 1.36 -14.07 -6.81
N LYS A 171 2.32 -13.59 -7.61
CA LYS A 171 3.72 -13.45 -7.18
C LYS A 171 3.83 -12.51 -5.97
N ASN A 172 3.24 -11.32 -6.06
CA ASN A 172 3.27 -10.31 -5.00
C ASN A 172 2.56 -10.81 -3.73
N ARG A 173 1.45 -11.57 -3.87
CA ARG A 173 0.76 -12.23 -2.75
C ARG A 173 1.68 -13.21 -2.04
N LYS A 174 2.40 -14.04 -2.79
CA LYS A 174 3.35 -15.01 -2.24
C LYS A 174 4.47 -14.34 -1.46
N GLU A 175 5.01 -13.23 -1.97
CA GLU A 175 6.05 -12.46 -1.28
C GLU A 175 5.59 -11.88 0.08
N MET A 176 4.29 -11.63 0.24
CA MET A 176 3.71 -11.15 1.50
C MET A 176 3.34 -12.28 2.48
N GLU A 177 3.44 -13.56 2.10
CA GLU A 177 2.97 -14.67 2.94
C GLU A 177 3.68 -14.77 4.30
N ALA A 178 4.94 -14.33 4.38
CA ALA A 178 5.70 -14.31 5.62
C ALA A 178 5.24 -13.22 6.61
N GLN A 179 4.49 -12.21 6.16
CA GLN A 179 4.00 -11.13 7.02
C GLN A 179 2.76 -11.58 7.79
N THR A 180 2.88 -11.72 9.10
CA THR A 180 1.80 -12.20 10.00
C THR A 180 0.92 -11.08 10.55
N ASP A 181 1.29 -9.81 10.33
CA ASP A 181 0.64 -8.62 10.88
C ASP A 181 -0.37 -7.96 9.92
N ILE A 182 -0.66 -8.60 8.78
CA ILE A 182 -1.62 -8.10 7.79
C ILE A 182 -3.04 -8.55 8.14
N VAL A 183 -3.96 -7.59 8.25
CA VAL A 183 -5.39 -7.87 8.35
C VAL A 183 -5.99 -8.01 6.95
N TYR A 184 -6.43 -9.21 6.60
CA TYR A 184 -7.08 -9.50 5.33
C TYR A 184 -8.58 -9.26 5.39
N LEU A 185 -9.11 -8.56 4.38
CA LEU A 185 -10.50 -8.12 4.30
C LEU A 185 -11.09 -8.49 2.94
N ASP A 186 -12.32 -8.98 2.94
CA ASP A 186 -13.02 -9.31 1.70
C ASP A 186 -13.52 -8.02 1.01
N GLY A 187 -12.97 -7.71 -0.16
CA GLY A 187 -13.33 -6.55 -0.98
C GLY A 187 -14.63 -6.71 -1.78
N THR A 188 -15.34 -7.83 -1.60
CA THR A 188 -16.69 -8.07 -2.11
C THR A 188 -17.78 -7.82 -1.06
N GLU A 189 -17.41 -7.72 0.22
CA GLU A 189 -18.35 -7.37 1.29
C GLU A 189 -18.88 -5.92 1.17
N ASP A 190 -19.91 -5.65 1.97
CA ASP A 190 -20.43 -4.31 2.17
C ASP A 190 -19.32 -3.35 2.59
N GLN A 191 -19.10 -2.34 1.75
CA GLN A 191 -18.05 -1.35 1.93
C GLN A 191 -18.22 -0.52 3.20
N ASP A 192 -19.45 -0.37 3.73
CA ASP A 192 -19.67 0.32 5.00
C ASP A 192 -19.26 -0.56 6.18
N LYS A 193 -19.47 -1.87 6.11
CA LYS A 193 -19.01 -2.83 7.13
C LYS A 193 -17.48 -2.85 7.20
N VAL A 194 -16.80 -3.00 6.06
CA VAL A 194 -15.33 -2.99 5.98
C VAL A 194 -14.76 -1.66 6.49
N PHE A 195 -15.38 -0.54 6.10
CA PHE A 195 -15.01 0.79 6.58
C PHE A 195 -15.15 0.92 8.11
N LEU A 196 -16.30 0.51 8.67
CA LEU A 196 -16.56 0.62 10.11
C LEU A 196 -15.58 -0.22 10.93
N GLN A 197 -15.22 -1.41 10.45
CA GLN A 197 -14.21 -2.25 11.08
C GLN A 197 -12.85 -1.53 11.15
N ILE A 198 -12.34 -1.05 10.01
CA ILE A 198 -11.05 -0.34 9.98
C ILE A 198 -11.10 0.94 10.81
N ALA A 199 -12.20 1.69 10.76
CA ALA A 199 -12.35 2.91 11.53
C ALA A 199 -12.36 2.65 13.05
N ALA A 200 -12.94 1.54 13.50
CA ALA A 200 -12.89 1.12 14.90
C ALA A 200 -11.46 0.77 15.33
N ASP A 201 -10.74 -0.02 14.52
CA ASP A 201 -9.34 -0.38 14.77
C ASP A 201 -8.44 0.87 14.86
N ILE A 202 -8.61 1.84 13.96
CA ILE A 202 -7.85 3.09 13.97
C ILE A 202 -8.11 3.90 15.25
N LYS A 203 -9.37 4.01 15.68
CA LYS A 203 -9.70 4.69 16.94
C LYS A 203 -9.03 4.03 18.14
N GLN A 204 -9.08 2.70 18.20
CA GLN A 204 -8.44 1.96 19.28
C GLN A 204 -6.92 2.18 19.30
N LEU A 205 -6.27 2.24 18.13
CA LEU A 205 -4.85 2.57 18.04
C LEU A 205 -4.55 3.96 18.58
N ILE A 206 -5.36 4.98 18.23
CA ILE A 206 -5.21 6.35 18.73
C ILE A 206 -5.35 6.39 20.26
N ASP A 207 -6.38 5.72 20.80
CA ASP A 207 -6.67 5.72 22.24
C ASP A 207 -5.55 5.03 23.04
N THR A 208 -4.99 3.96 22.50
CA THR A 208 -3.88 3.21 23.14
C THR A 208 -2.58 4.01 23.18
N HIS A 209 -2.31 4.84 22.17
CA HIS A 209 -1.12 5.70 22.12
C HIS A 209 -1.28 7.01 22.92
N SER A 210 -2.51 7.36 23.29
CA SER A 210 -2.81 8.56 24.09
C SER A 210 -2.86 8.29 25.60
N SER A 211 -2.71 7.02 26.02
CA SER A 211 -2.79 6.55 27.42
C SER A 211 -1.40 6.30 27.99
#